data_AF-A0A2J4YK40-F1
#
_entry.id   AF-A0A2J4YK40-F1
#
_cell.length_a   1.000
_cell.length_b   1.000
_cell.length_c   1.000
_cell.angle_alpha   90.00
_cell.angle_beta   90.00
_cell.angle_gamma   90.00
#
_symmetry.space_group_name_H-M   'P 1'
#
loop_
_entity.id
_entity.type
_entity.pdbx_description
1 polymer ?
#
loop_
_entity_poly.entity_id
_entity_poly.type
_entity_poly.pdbx_seq_one_letter_code
_entity_poly.pdbx_strand_id
1 'polypeptide(L)'
;EAPQLKSPPPADETLAERHQQIIERINALKQQWLAQVGEVEAVLENSGLDRRKFNRGNQGKWLEKVTAWAQEETLSYQLPDALEKFSQAFLLERTKADGAPPVHPLFSAVEALLATPLTLTDLVIARAMVEIREAVAREKRRRGELGFDDMLSRLDDALRGESGEALASAIRQRFPVAMIDEFQDTDPQQYRIFRRIWRRQADTALLLIGDPKQAIYAFRGADIFTYMKARGDVTAHYTLDTNWRSAPGMVDSVNRLFSLSDNPFMFREIPFMPVKSADKNQGLRFTVDDAAVPAMNIWLMSGEAVGAGDYQAFMAQLCAAQIRDWLSAGQQGKALLWRGEKAEPVRASDITVLVRNRQEASLIRDALQLLSIPSVYLSNRDSVFETPEAQELLWVLQAVLAPERENTLRSALATAMFGLNAQDIENLNQSERAWDELVEEFSGYRQVWRQRGVMPMLRALMTARRIAENLLATSGGERRLTDILHISELLQEAANQLESEHALVRWLAQHIAEPDSNASSQQMRLESDKHLVQIVTIHKSKGLEYPLVWLPFIARFRKQDQAFYHDRTSFAAVLDLG
;
A
#
# COMPACT_ATOMS: atom_id res chain seq x y z
N GLU A 1 5.50 17.45 4.94
CA GLU A 1 4.76 18.51 5.68
C GLU A 1 3.48 17.90 6.27
N ALA A 2 3.08 18.26 7.49
CA ALA A 2 1.81 17.76 8.05
C ALA A 2 0.62 18.44 7.36
N PRO A 3 -0.48 17.74 7.05
CA PRO A 3 -1.69 18.42 6.60
C PRO A 3 -2.17 19.39 7.69
N GLN A 4 -2.74 20.51 7.28
CA GLN A 4 -3.41 21.42 8.20
C GLN A 4 -4.75 20.83 8.61
N LEU A 5 -5.14 20.98 9.87
CA LEU A 5 -6.49 20.61 10.27
C LEU A 5 -7.47 21.61 9.65
N LYS A 6 -8.55 21.11 9.04
CA LYS A 6 -9.59 21.96 8.44
C LYS A 6 -10.24 22.87 9.49
N SER A 7 -10.52 22.28 10.64
CA SER A 7 -11.11 22.90 11.81
C SER A 7 -10.23 22.54 13.01
N PRO A 8 -9.10 23.23 13.22
CA PRO A 8 -8.22 22.94 14.34
C PRO A 8 -8.96 23.24 15.65
N PRO A 9 -8.85 22.39 16.68
CA PRO A 9 -9.34 22.74 18.00
C PRO A 9 -8.56 23.96 18.52
N PRO A 10 -9.14 24.76 19.42
CA PRO A 10 -8.43 25.85 20.09
C PRO A 10 -7.14 25.36 20.74
N ALA A 11 -6.04 26.09 20.56
CA ALA A 11 -4.71 25.66 20.97
C ALA A 11 -4.61 25.35 22.48
N ASP A 12 -5.31 26.13 23.30
CA ASP A 12 -5.24 26.04 24.75
C ASP A 12 -6.30 25.11 25.36
N GLU A 13 -7.24 24.59 24.56
CA GLU A 13 -8.34 23.79 25.09
C GLU A 13 -7.87 22.40 25.52
N THR A 14 -8.14 22.06 26.77
CA THR A 14 -7.80 20.77 27.37
C THR A 14 -8.90 19.72 27.18
N LEU A 15 -8.51 18.44 27.27
CA LEU A 15 -9.47 17.32 27.25
C LEU A 15 -10.51 17.42 28.37
N ALA A 16 -10.10 17.90 29.54
CA ALA A 16 -10.98 18.09 30.69
C ALA A 16 -12.00 19.22 30.43
N GLU A 17 -11.57 20.34 29.86
CA GLU A 17 -12.47 21.44 29.50
C GLU A 17 -13.46 21.03 28.40
N ARG A 18 -13.00 20.38 27.32
CA ARG A 18 -13.90 19.91 26.26
C ARG A 18 -14.90 18.88 26.79
N HIS A 19 -14.44 17.95 27.63
CA HIS A 19 -15.32 16.99 28.31
C HIS A 19 -16.39 17.72 29.11
N GLN A 20 -15.99 18.67 29.95
CA GLN A 20 -16.91 19.44 30.79
C GLN A 20 -17.92 20.22 29.95
N GLN A 21 -17.50 20.88 28.86
CA GLN A 21 -18.39 21.59 27.95
C GLN A 21 -19.42 20.66 27.28
N ILE A 22 -19.00 19.46 26.84
CA ILE A 22 -19.91 18.46 26.25
C ILE A 22 -20.94 18.01 27.29
N ILE A 23 -20.50 17.68 28.51
CA ILE A 23 -21.37 17.26 29.60
C ILE A 23 -22.36 18.37 29.97
N GLU A 24 -21.89 19.61 30.11
CA GLU A 24 -22.74 20.78 30.39
C GLU A 24 -23.79 20.99 29.31
N ARG A 25 -23.42 20.82 28.03
CA ARG A 25 -24.35 20.99 26.92
C ARG A 25 -25.42 19.89 26.87
N ILE A 26 -25.04 18.64 27.14
CA ILE A 26 -26.00 17.53 27.28
C ILE A 26 -26.93 17.82 28.46
N ASN A 27 -26.37 18.19 29.61
CA ASN A 27 -27.14 18.48 30.83
C ASN A 27 -28.09 19.67 30.65
N ALA A 28 -27.68 20.71 29.93
CA ALA A 28 -28.54 21.84 29.59
C ALA A 28 -29.76 21.39 28.76
N LEU A 29 -29.55 20.51 27.76
CA LEU A 29 -30.67 19.94 27.01
C LEU A 29 -31.56 19.06 27.90
N LYS A 30 -30.98 18.22 28.76
CA LYS A 30 -31.73 17.38 29.71
C LYS A 30 -32.61 18.23 30.63
N GLN A 31 -32.06 19.30 31.20
CA GLN A 31 -32.80 20.24 32.05
C GLN A 31 -33.93 20.93 31.27
N GLN A 32 -33.64 21.42 30.06
CA GLN A 32 -34.65 22.04 29.22
C GLN A 32 -35.76 21.04 28.87
N TRP A 33 -35.40 19.78 28.55
CA TRP A 33 -36.34 18.71 28.25
C TRP A 33 -37.28 18.46 29.41
N LEU A 34 -36.74 18.24 30.62
CA LEU A 34 -37.55 17.98 31.81
C LEU A 34 -38.47 19.15 32.18
N ALA A 35 -38.04 20.39 31.92
CA ALA A 35 -38.85 21.57 32.18
C ALA A 35 -40.03 21.73 31.21
N GLN A 36 -39.87 21.32 29.95
CA GLN A 36 -40.82 21.65 28.87
C GLN A 36 -41.49 20.43 28.22
N VAL A 37 -41.13 19.19 28.60
CA VAL A 37 -41.69 17.95 28.01
C VAL A 37 -43.21 17.86 28.14
N GLY A 38 -43.79 18.43 29.21
CA GLY A 38 -45.24 18.48 29.41
C GLY A 38 -46.00 19.27 28.34
N GLU A 39 -45.32 20.18 27.63
CA GLU A 39 -45.89 20.97 26.54
C GLU A 39 -45.72 20.28 25.17
N VAL A 40 -44.70 19.42 25.04
CA VAL A 40 -44.32 18.78 23.77
C VAL A 40 -45.45 17.93 23.19
N GLU A 41 -46.15 17.15 24.03
CA GLU A 41 -47.24 16.30 23.55
C GLU A 41 -48.39 17.12 22.94
N ALA A 42 -48.75 18.23 23.58
CA ALA A 42 -49.79 19.14 23.08
C ALA A 42 -49.35 19.82 21.78
N VAL A 43 -48.08 20.24 21.67
CA VAL A 43 -47.54 20.84 20.45
C VAL A 43 -47.54 19.83 19.29
N LEU A 44 -47.20 18.58 19.54
CA LEU A 44 -47.24 17.53 18.52
C LEU A 44 -48.67 17.21 18.09
N GLU A 45 -49.61 17.06 19.03
CA GLU A 45 -51.04 16.79 18.75
C GLU A 45 -51.75 17.92 18.00
N ASN A 46 -51.39 19.17 18.25
CA ASN A 46 -52.00 20.34 17.61
C ASN A 46 -51.28 20.79 16.31
N SER A 47 -50.40 19.95 15.74
CA SER A 47 -49.63 20.27 14.54
C SER A 47 -50.09 19.48 13.29
N GLY A 48 -49.58 19.88 12.13
CA GLY A 48 -49.85 19.26 10.83
C GLY A 48 -49.13 17.93 10.56
N LEU A 49 -48.64 17.23 11.59
CA LEU A 49 -47.90 15.98 11.44
C LEU A 49 -48.69 14.89 10.70
N ASP A 50 -48.03 14.18 9.80
CA ASP A 50 -48.57 13.00 9.15
C ASP A 50 -48.51 11.80 10.11
N ARG A 51 -49.65 11.49 10.73
CA ARG A 51 -49.79 10.39 11.70
C ARG A 51 -49.56 8.99 11.13
N ARG A 52 -49.46 8.84 9.80
CA ARG A 52 -49.00 7.59 9.17
C ARG A 52 -47.48 7.46 9.23
N LYS A 53 -46.76 8.59 9.14
CA LYS A 53 -45.29 8.66 9.18
C LYS A 53 -44.73 8.89 10.59
N PHE A 54 -45.53 9.43 11.50
CA PHE A 54 -45.20 9.68 12.91
C PHE A 54 -46.37 9.21 13.79
N ASN A 55 -46.37 7.93 14.18
CA ASN A 55 -47.51 7.32 14.86
C ASN A 55 -47.53 7.61 16.37
N ARG A 56 -48.74 7.65 16.96
CA ARG A 56 -48.95 7.95 18.39
C ARG A 56 -48.39 6.87 19.33
N GLY A 57 -48.42 5.59 18.91
CA GLY A 57 -47.95 4.47 19.73
C GLY A 57 -46.44 4.48 19.97
N ASN A 58 -45.65 4.97 19.01
CA ASN A 58 -44.21 5.15 19.15
C ASN A 58 -43.86 6.52 19.75
N GLN A 59 -44.67 7.56 19.53
CA GLN A 59 -44.47 8.89 20.13
C GLN A 59 -44.34 8.80 21.65
N GLY A 60 -45.27 8.12 22.32
CA GLY A 60 -45.22 7.93 23.78
C GLY A 60 -43.94 7.21 24.23
N LYS A 61 -43.57 6.11 23.55
CA LYS A 61 -42.35 5.36 23.83
C LYS A 61 -41.08 6.20 23.63
N TRP A 62 -41.04 7.04 22.61
CA TRP A 62 -39.91 7.94 22.36
C TRP A 62 -39.83 9.04 23.42
N LEU A 63 -40.97 9.63 23.81
CA LEU A 63 -41.04 10.62 24.88
C LEU A 63 -40.56 10.01 26.21
N GLU A 64 -41.04 8.82 26.57
CA GLU A 64 -40.62 8.09 27.77
C GLU A 64 -39.11 7.79 27.74
N LYS A 65 -38.59 7.28 26.62
CA LYS A 65 -37.17 6.95 26.48
C LYS A 65 -36.27 8.18 26.61
N VAL A 66 -36.62 9.30 25.99
CA VAL A 66 -35.84 10.54 26.10
C VAL A 66 -35.98 11.15 27.50
N THR A 67 -37.16 11.08 28.10
CA THR A 67 -37.40 11.60 29.47
C THR A 67 -36.62 10.80 30.51
N ALA A 68 -36.60 9.46 30.40
CA ALA A 68 -35.79 8.61 31.26
C ALA A 68 -34.29 8.95 31.15
N TRP A 69 -33.79 9.05 29.92
CA TRP A 69 -32.42 9.50 29.67
C TRP A 69 -32.11 10.90 30.25
N ALA A 70 -33.08 11.82 30.20
CA ALA A 70 -32.91 13.16 30.75
C ALA A 70 -32.85 13.18 32.29
N GLN A 71 -33.43 12.18 32.97
CA GLN A 71 -33.36 12.03 34.42
C GLN A 71 -32.07 11.35 34.90
N GLU A 72 -31.43 10.57 34.04
CA GLU A 72 -30.17 9.89 34.34
C GLU A 72 -28.97 10.85 34.40
N GLU A 73 -27.99 10.52 35.23
CA GLU A 73 -26.70 11.20 35.26
C GLU A 73 -25.97 11.04 33.91
N THR A 74 -25.36 12.12 33.42
CA THR A 74 -24.62 12.08 32.15
C THR A 74 -23.22 11.51 32.36
N LEU A 75 -23.08 10.21 32.13
CA LEU A 75 -21.81 9.48 32.26
C LEU A 75 -21.13 9.19 30.90
N SER A 76 -21.80 9.47 29.79
CA SER A 76 -21.27 9.25 28.43
C SER A 76 -21.82 10.27 27.43
N TYR A 77 -21.24 10.29 26.23
CA TYR A 77 -21.68 11.14 25.12
C TYR A 77 -22.76 10.48 24.24
N GLN A 78 -23.21 9.28 24.60
CA GLN A 78 -24.20 8.56 23.81
C GLN A 78 -25.58 9.20 24.01
N LEU A 79 -26.18 9.62 22.89
CA LEU A 79 -27.53 10.13 22.83
C LEU A 79 -28.49 8.98 22.46
N PRO A 80 -29.71 8.94 23.01
CA PRO A 80 -30.67 7.91 22.64
C PRO A 80 -31.16 8.14 21.21
N ASP A 81 -31.26 7.09 20.38
CA ASP A 81 -31.77 7.20 18.99
C ASP A 81 -33.17 7.84 18.88
N ALA A 82 -33.95 7.80 19.97
CA ALA A 82 -35.25 8.44 20.05
C ALA A 82 -35.18 9.97 20.05
N LEU A 83 -34.06 10.56 20.46
CA LEU A 83 -33.87 12.01 20.53
C LEU A 83 -33.95 12.66 19.14
N GLU A 84 -33.41 12.01 18.11
CA GLU A 84 -33.46 12.47 16.71
C GLU A 84 -34.89 12.73 16.22
N LYS A 85 -35.86 11.96 16.75
CA LYS A 85 -37.28 12.06 16.37
C LYS A 85 -37.93 13.37 16.83
N PHE A 86 -37.27 14.13 17.69
CA PHE A 86 -37.69 15.44 18.17
C PHE A 86 -36.84 16.58 17.62
N SER A 87 -35.97 16.35 16.62
CA SER A 87 -35.30 17.44 15.91
C SER A 87 -36.28 18.19 14.99
N GLN A 88 -36.09 19.51 14.84
CA GLN A 88 -36.97 20.32 13.99
C GLN A 88 -36.97 19.84 12.53
N ALA A 89 -35.80 19.51 11.96
CA ALA A 89 -35.67 18.94 10.62
C ALA A 89 -36.46 17.64 10.42
N PHE A 90 -36.37 16.71 11.37
CA PHE A 90 -37.11 15.45 11.30
C PHE A 90 -38.63 15.68 11.34
N LEU A 91 -39.09 16.57 12.23
CA LEU A 91 -40.52 16.88 12.35
C LEU A 91 -41.07 17.61 11.10
N LEU A 92 -40.27 18.49 10.48
CA LEU A 92 -40.60 19.14 9.22
C LEU A 92 -40.84 18.11 8.10
N GLU A 93 -39.93 17.14 7.92
CA GLU A 93 -40.04 16.09 6.90
C GLU A 93 -41.30 15.20 7.11
N ARG A 94 -41.77 15.10 8.35
CA ARG A 94 -42.92 14.29 8.76
C ARG A 94 -44.23 15.08 8.83
N THR A 95 -44.22 16.36 8.47
CA THR A 95 -45.41 17.21 8.37
C THR A 95 -46.05 17.07 6.99
N LYS A 96 -47.38 17.17 6.90
CA LYS A 96 -48.11 17.19 5.62
C LYS A 96 -47.76 18.44 4.81
N ALA A 97 -47.87 18.37 3.48
CA ALA A 97 -47.52 19.48 2.58
C ALA A 97 -48.35 20.77 2.83
N ASP A 98 -49.57 20.63 3.33
CA ASP A 98 -50.51 21.70 3.67
C ASP A 98 -50.60 21.98 5.19
N GLY A 99 -49.80 21.27 6.00
CA GLY A 99 -49.82 21.36 7.46
C GLY A 99 -48.74 22.27 8.02
N ALA A 100 -49.04 22.97 9.13
CA ALA A 100 -48.03 23.70 9.87
C ALA A 100 -47.17 22.71 10.71
N PRO A 101 -45.83 22.74 10.60
CA PRO A 101 -44.97 21.85 11.37
C PRO A 101 -45.01 22.22 12.85
N PRO A 102 -44.82 21.24 13.76
CA PRO A 102 -44.68 21.54 15.17
C PRO A 102 -43.40 22.36 15.39
N VAL A 103 -43.51 23.47 16.11
CA VAL A 103 -42.40 24.35 16.46
C VAL A 103 -42.36 24.50 17.96
N HIS A 104 -41.20 24.24 18.55
CA HIS A 104 -40.97 24.37 19.98
C HIS A 104 -39.48 24.61 20.24
N PRO A 105 -39.10 25.43 21.24
CA PRO A 105 -37.68 25.67 21.56
C PRO A 105 -36.87 24.39 21.79
N LEU A 106 -37.48 23.32 22.34
CA LEU A 106 -36.83 22.02 22.47
C LEU A 106 -36.42 21.40 21.14
N PHE A 107 -37.22 21.52 20.08
CA PHE A 107 -36.91 20.86 18.82
C PHE A 107 -35.69 21.46 18.14
N SER A 108 -35.54 22.79 18.24
CA SER A 108 -34.35 23.50 17.81
C SER A 108 -33.15 23.22 18.71
N ALA A 109 -33.33 23.08 20.03
CA ALA A 109 -32.24 22.72 20.95
C ALA A 109 -31.72 21.29 20.71
N VAL A 110 -32.63 20.35 20.46
CA VAL A 110 -32.31 18.97 20.06
C VAL A 110 -31.52 18.97 18.75
N GLU A 111 -32.00 19.69 17.75
CA GLU A 111 -31.29 19.82 16.46
C GLU A 111 -29.89 20.42 16.64
N ALA A 112 -29.76 21.48 17.43
CA ALA A 112 -28.47 22.12 17.71
C ALA A 112 -27.49 21.19 18.46
N LEU A 113 -27.98 20.32 19.34
CA LEU A 113 -27.13 19.31 19.99
C LEU A 113 -26.71 18.22 18.99
N LEU A 114 -27.64 17.67 18.20
CA LEU A 114 -27.37 16.61 17.22
C LEU A 114 -26.44 17.08 16.09
N ALA A 115 -26.49 18.36 15.73
CA ALA A 115 -25.60 18.96 14.75
C ALA A 115 -24.18 19.20 15.27
N THR A 116 -23.95 19.05 16.58
CA THR A 116 -22.62 19.27 17.20
C THR A 116 -21.94 17.93 17.47
N PRO A 117 -20.70 17.72 17.03
CA PRO A 117 -19.92 16.53 17.36
C PRO A 117 -19.67 16.45 18.87
N LEU A 118 -20.21 15.41 19.53
CA LEU A 118 -19.98 15.13 20.95
C LEU A 118 -18.79 14.17 21.09
N THR A 119 -17.60 14.66 20.77
CA THR A 119 -16.39 13.85 20.74
C THR A 119 -15.19 14.59 21.32
N LEU A 120 -14.22 13.81 21.81
CA LEU A 120 -12.87 14.29 22.14
C LEU A 120 -11.85 13.88 21.07
N THR A 121 -12.27 13.06 20.09
CA THR A 121 -11.36 12.38 19.16
C THR A 121 -10.56 13.36 18.32
N ASP A 122 -11.19 14.44 17.85
CA ASP A 122 -10.52 15.51 17.10
C ASP A 122 -9.40 16.17 17.93
N LEU A 123 -9.70 16.55 19.17
CA LEU A 123 -8.76 17.16 20.10
C LEU A 123 -7.62 16.21 20.49
N VAL A 124 -7.94 14.93 20.75
CA VAL A 124 -6.95 13.89 21.03
C VAL A 124 -6.03 13.69 19.82
N ILE A 125 -6.57 13.54 18.62
CA ILE A 125 -5.76 13.35 17.40
C ILE A 125 -4.88 14.57 17.16
N ALA A 126 -5.41 15.79 17.25
CA ALA A 126 -4.66 17.02 17.05
C ALA A 126 -3.47 17.14 18.01
N ARG A 127 -3.68 16.88 19.31
CA ARG A 127 -2.62 16.90 20.33
C ARG A 127 -1.61 15.77 20.13
N ALA A 128 -2.09 14.54 19.90
CA ALA A 128 -1.25 13.37 19.69
C ALA A 128 -0.34 13.54 18.45
N MET A 129 -0.84 14.14 17.37
CA MET A 129 -0.04 14.42 16.17
C MET A 129 1.19 15.28 16.48
N VAL A 130 1.08 16.27 17.37
CA VAL A 130 2.19 17.13 17.79
C VAL A 130 3.11 16.37 18.73
N GLU A 131 2.56 15.81 19.81
CA GLU A 131 3.34 15.16 20.87
C GLU A 131 4.12 13.94 20.37
N ILE A 132 3.51 13.09 19.53
CA ILE A 132 4.17 11.91 18.94
C ILE A 132 5.34 12.35 18.06
N ARG A 133 5.18 13.40 17.24
CA ARG A 133 6.28 13.90 16.39
C ARG A 133 7.46 14.39 17.23
N GLU A 134 7.18 15.14 18.28
CA GLU A 134 8.21 15.64 19.18
C GLU A 134 8.90 14.52 19.97
N ALA A 135 8.14 13.53 20.45
CA ALA A 135 8.68 12.36 21.13
C ALA A 135 9.60 11.54 20.20
N VAL A 136 9.17 11.27 18.97
CA VAL A 136 9.98 10.59 17.95
C VAL A 136 11.25 11.39 17.64
N ALA A 137 11.15 12.70 17.46
CA ALA A 137 12.29 13.55 17.18
C ALA A 137 13.30 13.59 18.35
N ARG A 138 12.82 13.65 19.61
CA ARG A 138 13.67 13.57 20.80
C ARG A 138 14.40 12.24 20.90
N GLU A 139 13.70 11.14 20.64
CA GLU A 139 14.29 9.79 20.70
C GLU A 139 15.36 9.58 19.63
N LYS A 140 15.10 9.98 18.38
CA LYS A 140 16.09 9.94 17.30
C LYS A 140 17.35 10.74 17.65
N ARG A 141 17.18 11.95 18.22
CA ARG A 141 18.32 12.78 18.68
C ARG A 141 19.10 12.08 19.80
N ARG A 142 18.42 11.45 20.75
CA ARG A 142 19.05 10.71 21.86
C ARG A 142 19.91 9.54 21.34
N ARG A 143 19.46 8.87 20.28
CA ARG A 143 20.19 7.74 19.65
C ARG A 143 21.23 8.18 18.61
N GLY A 144 21.25 9.45 18.22
CA GLY A 144 22.12 9.93 17.13
C GLY A 144 21.69 9.42 15.75
N GLU A 145 20.41 9.08 15.57
CA GLU A 145 19.87 8.49 14.35
C GLU A 145 19.23 9.57 13.43
N LEU A 146 19.24 9.30 12.13
CA LEU A 146 18.60 10.12 11.09
C LEU A 146 17.79 9.22 10.16
N GLY A 147 16.48 9.47 10.08
CA GLY A 147 15.62 8.87 9.06
C GLY A 147 15.63 9.67 7.76
N PHE A 148 15.08 9.09 6.69
CA PHE A 148 15.01 9.73 5.37
C PHE A 148 14.25 11.07 5.39
N ASP A 149 13.09 11.13 6.05
CA ASP A 149 12.31 12.37 6.17
C ASP A 149 13.06 13.45 6.97
N ASP A 150 13.91 13.06 7.92
CA ASP A 150 14.70 13.99 8.72
C ASP A 150 15.79 14.67 7.88
N MET A 151 16.35 13.96 6.88
CA MET A 151 17.37 14.53 5.98
C MET A 151 16.78 15.70 5.19
N LEU A 152 15.61 15.50 4.59
CA LEU A 152 14.91 16.55 3.85
C LEU A 152 14.43 17.66 4.78
N SER A 153 13.96 17.34 5.99
CA SER A 153 13.41 18.33 6.93
C SER A 153 14.50 19.26 7.46
N ARG A 154 15.64 18.70 7.84
CA ARG A 154 16.79 19.50 8.28
C ARG A 154 17.35 20.37 7.17
N LEU A 155 17.34 19.90 5.92
CA LEU A 155 17.78 20.72 4.79
C LEU A 155 16.82 21.89 4.54
N ASP A 156 15.50 21.64 4.55
CA ASP A 156 14.49 22.71 4.42
C ASP A 156 14.65 23.75 5.56
N ASP A 157 14.77 23.28 6.80
CA ASP A 157 14.96 24.15 7.97
C ASP A 157 16.27 24.96 7.89
N ALA A 158 17.38 24.34 7.50
CA ALA A 158 18.68 25.00 7.37
C ALA A 158 18.65 26.09 6.27
N LEU A 159 17.93 25.86 5.18
CA LEU A 159 17.77 26.84 4.09
C LEU A 159 16.83 27.99 4.45
N ARG A 160 15.97 27.81 5.48
CA ARG A 160 15.06 28.82 6.01
C ARG A 160 15.64 29.62 7.19
N GLY A 161 16.65 29.08 7.87
CA GLY A 161 17.34 29.74 8.98
C GLY A 161 18.19 30.94 8.53
N GLU A 162 18.79 31.63 9.50
CA GLU A 162 19.60 32.83 9.27
C GLU A 162 20.77 32.60 8.30
N SER A 163 21.44 31.45 8.40
CA SER A 163 22.53 31.03 7.50
C SER A 163 22.06 30.44 6.17
N GLY A 164 20.76 30.46 5.89
CA GLY A 164 20.16 29.77 4.75
C GLY A 164 20.64 30.29 3.39
N GLU A 165 20.95 31.60 3.28
CA GLU A 165 21.47 32.16 2.03
C GLU A 165 22.90 31.71 1.75
N ALA A 166 23.75 31.65 2.78
CA ALA A 166 25.11 31.15 2.64
C ALA A 166 25.10 29.68 2.19
N LEU A 167 24.22 28.86 2.78
CA LEU A 167 24.03 27.46 2.38
C LEU A 167 23.50 27.34 0.94
N ALA A 168 22.45 28.09 0.58
CA ALA A 168 21.89 28.08 -0.77
C ALA A 168 22.93 28.51 -1.82
N SER A 169 23.73 29.55 -1.52
CA SER A 169 24.80 30.01 -2.39
C SER A 169 25.89 28.95 -2.56
N ALA A 170 26.32 28.29 -1.48
CA ALA A 170 27.31 27.21 -1.56
C ALA A 170 26.82 26.05 -2.43
N ILE A 171 25.53 25.67 -2.30
CA ILE A 171 24.93 24.62 -3.14
C ILE A 171 24.88 25.06 -4.60
N ARG A 172 24.39 26.27 -4.91
CA ARG A 172 24.34 26.80 -6.28
C ARG A 172 25.71 26.92 -6.93
N GLN A 173 26.74 27.33 -6.19
CA GLN A 173 28.11 27.40 -6.71
C GLN A 173 28.65 26.03 -7.11
N ARG A 174 28.32 25.00 -6.34
CA ARG A 174 28.69 23.62 -6.65
C ARG A 174 27.84 23.03 -7.79
N PHE A 175 26.56 23.37 -7.81
CA PHE A 175 25.57 22.85 -8.75
C PHE A 175 24.80 24.01 -9.41
N PRO A 176 25.40 24.69 -10.41
CA PRO A 176 24.77 25.82 -11.08
C PRO A 176 23.52 25.40 -11.86
N VAL A 177 23.48 24.16 -12.34
CA VAL A 177 22.34 23.57 -13.04
C VAL A 177 21.86 22.34 -12.29
N ALA A 178 20.57 22.27 -12.01
CA ALA A 178 19.91 21.11 -11.41
C ALA A 178 18.83 20.56 -12.34
N MET A 179 18.86 19.25 -12.55
CA MET A 179 17.83 18.49 -13.27
C MET A 179 17.09 17.60 -12.28
N ILE A 180 15.79 17.80 -12.15
CA ILE A 180 14.92 16.99 -11.31
C ILE A 180 14.03 16.16 -12.22
N ASP A 181 14.31 14.87 -12.31
CA ASP A 181 13.47 13.90 -13.02
C ASP A 181 12.33 13.39 -12.12
N GLU A 182 11.28 12.82 -12.72
CA GLU A 182 10.06 12.35 -12.03
C GLU A 182 9.44 13.41 -11.09
N PHE A 183 9.49 14.68 -11.50
CA PHE A 183 9.08 15.81 -10.68
C PHE A 183 7.61 15.74 -10.22
N GLN A 184 6.75 15.02 -10.94
CA GLN A 184 5.37 14.77 -10.55
C GLN A 184 5.23 13.94 -9.26
N ASP A 185 6.28 13.23 -8.84
CA ASP A 185 6.30 12.42 -7.62
C ASP A 185 6.96 13.16 -6.44
N THR A 186 7.18 14.47 -6.57
CA THR A 186 7.75 15.30 -5.49
C THR A 186 6.69 15.78 -4.52
N ASP A 187 7.14 16.23 -3.34
CA ASP A 187 6.30 16.76 -2.28
C ASP A 187 6.54 18.28 -2.06
N PRO A 188 5.68 18.98 -1.29
CA PRO A 188 5.79 20.42 -1.09
C PRO A 188 7.13 20.88 -0.49
N GLN A 189 7.76 20.03 0.32
CA GLN A 189 9.01 20.32 1.01
C GLN A 189 10.20 20.19 0.07
N GLN A 190 10.26 19.14 -0.76
CA GLN A 190 11.26 19.05 -1.83
C GLN A 190 11.19 20.24 -2.78
N TYR A 191 9.98 20.61 -3.23
CA TYR A 191 9.83 21.77 -4.10
C TYR A 191 10.27 23.07 -3.43
N ARG A 192 10.00 23.23 -2.12
CA ARG A 192 10.45 24.39 -1.33
C ARG A 192 11.98 24.48 -1.24
N ILE A 193 12.67 23.36 -1.07
CA ILE A 193 14.13 23.28 -1.13
C ILE A 193 14.62 23.71 -2.52
N PHE A 194 14.08 23.13 -3.60
CA PHE A 194 14.52 23.42 -4.96
C PHE A 194 14.33 24.89 -5.33
N ARG A 195 13.18 25.49 -5.00
CA ARG A 195 12.95 26.91 -5.26
C ARG A 195 13.85 27.82 -4.42
N ARG A 196 14.15 27.45 -3.16
CA ARG A 196 14.98 28.28 -2.28
C ARG A 196 16.42 28.34 -2.78
N ILE A 197 16.87 27.24 -3.37
CA ILE A 197 18.20 27.14 -3.97
C ILE A 197 18.23 27.80 -5.36
N TRP A 198 17.44 27.38 -6.35
CA TRP A 198 17.69 27.79 -7.75
C TRP A 198 16.74 28.86 -8.33
N ARG A 199 15.60 29.15 -7.72
CA ARG A 199 14.58 30.00 -8.37
C ARG A 199 15.04 31.46 -8.47
N ARG A 200 14.97 32.03 -9.68
CA ARG A 200 15.28 33.44 -9.99
C ARG A 200 16.70 33.84 -9.56
N GLN A 201 17.66 32.93 -9.70
CA GLN A 201 19.07 33.17 -9.41
C GLN A 201 19.83 33.29 -10.73
N ALA A 202 20.66 34.33 -10.85
CA ALA A 202 21.50 34.54 -12.02
C ALA A 202 22.48 33.37 -12.19
N ASP A 203 22.87 33.09 -13.44
CA ASP A 203 23.84 32.05 -13.78
C ASP A 203 23.49 30.63 -13.32
N THR A 204 22.20 30.37 -13.08
CA THR A 204 21.69 29.05 -12.71
C THR A 204 20.51 28.60 -13.55
N ALA A 205 20.28 27.29 -13.60
CA ALA A 205 19.09 26.70 -14.23
C ALA A 205 18.50 25.57 -13.38
N LEU A 206 17.16 25.55 -13.29
CA LEU A 206 16.39 24.48 -12.68
C LEU A 206 15.49 23.85 -13.73
N LEU A 207 15.80 22.61 -14.12
CA LEU A 207 15.06 21.84 -15.10
C LEU A 207 14.19 20.82 -14.35
N LEU A 208 12.88 20.99 -14.41
CA LEU A 208 11.91 20.09 -13.78
C LEU A 208 11.28 19.23 -14.87
N ILE A 209 11.58 17.94 -14.86
CA ILE A 209 11.15 16.96 -15.85
C ILE A 209 10.18 16.01 -15.17
N GLY A 210 9.02 15.79 -15.78
CA GLY A 210 8.01 14.91 -15.22
C GLY A 210 6.73 14.89 -16.03
N ASP A 211 5.91 13.86 -15.80
CA ASP A 211 4.60 13.72 -16.42
C ASP A 211 3.49 13.66 -15.35
N PRO A 212 2.67 14.71 -15.18
CA PRO A 212 1.59 14.74 -14.19
C PRO A 212 0.54 13.65 -14.41
N LYS A 213 0.43 13.11 -15.63
CA LYS A 213 -0.46 11.98 -15.96
C LYS A 213 0.00 10.66 -15.32
N GLN A 214 1.25 10.60 -14.84
CA GLN A 214 1.87 9.42 -14.23
C GLN A 214 2.14 9.58 -12.73
N ALA A 215 1.51 10.56 -12.07
CA ALA A 215 1.62 10.74 -10.62
C ALA A 215 0.79 9.68 -9.88
N ILE A 216 1.45 8.62 -9.42
CA ILE A 216 0.81 7.45 -8.78
C ILE A 216 1.38 7.10 -7.40
N TYR A 217 2.32 7.89 -6.87
CA TYR A 217 2.97 7.64 -5.56
C TYR A 217 2.38 8.47 -4.40
N ALA A 218 1.09 8.84 -4.46
CA ALA A 218 0.43 9.60 -3.39
C ALA A 218 0.56 8.94 -2.00
N PHE A 219 0.58 7.60 -1.93
CA PHE A 219 0.78 6.84 -0.70
C PHE A 219 2.18 7.02 -0.06
N ARG A 220 3.15 7.55 -0.81
CA ARG A 220 4.49 7.92 -0.31
C ARG A 220 4.63 9.41 0.02
N GLY A 221 3.54 10.18 -0.08
CA GLY A 221 3.55 11.62 0.20
C GLY A 221 3.81 12.50 -1.02
N ALA A 222 3.97 11.93 -2.21
CA ALA A 222 4.00 12.70 -3.46
C ALA A 222 2.70 13.49 -3.64
N ASP A 223 2.81 14.75 -4.04
CA ASP A 223 1.66 15.64 -4.15
C ASP A 223 1.58 16.28 -5.54
N ILE A 224 0.61 15.82 -6.33
CA ILE A 224 0.35 16.36 -7.67
C ILE A 224 0.05 17.87 -7.66
N PHE A 225 -0.47 18.40 -6.56
CA PHE A 225 -0.71 19.83 -6.42
C PHE A 225 0.59 20.63 -6.29
N THR A 226 1.65 20.02 -5.77
CA THR A 226 3.00 20.62 -5.80
C THR A 226 3.46 20.81 -7.24
N TYR A 227 3.23 19.82 -8.11
CA TYR A 227 3.50 19.94 -9.53
C TYR A 227 2.68 21.08 -10.16
N MET A 228 1.37 21.17 -9.88
CA MET A 228 0.51 22.23 -10.42
C MET A 228 0.99 23.62 -9.99
N LYS A 229 1.34 23.78 -8.70
CA LYS A 229 1.90 25.02 -8.16
C LYS A 229 3.21 25.39 -8.85
N ALA A 230 4.10 24.42 -9.00
CA ALA A 230 5.38 24.61 -9.67
C ALA A 230 5.21 25.00 -11.15
N ARG A 231 4.26 24.38 -11.84
CA ARG A 231 3.90 24.72 -13.22
C ARG A 231 3.39 26.16 -13.35
N GLY A 232 2.59 26.64 -12.39
CA GLY A 232 2.14 28.03 -12.34
C GLY A 232 3.26 29.03 -12.01
N ASP A 233 4.30 28.58 -11.31
CA ASP A 233 5.45 29.39 -10.89
C ASP A 233 6.50 29.63 -12.01
N VAL A 234 6.40 28.91 -13.13
CA VAL A 234 7.32 28.95 -14.28
C VAL A 234 6.58 29.26 -15.59
N THR A 235 7.20 30.06 -16.47
CA THR A 235 6.59 30.47 -17.75
C THR A 235 6.96 29.54 -18.91
N ALA A 236 8.16 28.94 -18.89
CA ALA A 236 8.64 28.07 -19.96
C ALA A 236 8.15 26.63 -19.73
N HIS A 237 7.20 26.18 -20.55
CA HIS A 237 6.73 24.79 -20.56
C HIS A 237 7.17 24.12 -21.87
N TYR A 238 7.64 22.88 -21.76
CA TYR A 238 8.08 22.07 -22.89
C TYR A 238 7.35 20.73 -22.89
N THR A 239 7.19 20.11 -24.04
CA THR A 239 6.55 18.79 -24.17
C THR A 239 7.25 17.99 -25.25
N LEU A 240 7.42 16.69 -25.01
CA LEU A 240 7.90 15.74 -26.01
C LEU A 240 6.68 15.15 -26.73
N ASP A 241 6.58 15.39 -28.03
CA ASP A 241 5.39 15.04 -28.83
C ASP A 241 5.45 13.64 -29.46
N THR A 242 6.56 12.91 -29.30
CA THR A 242 6.81 11.65 -30.00
C THR A 242 7.11 10.51 -29.01
N ASN A 243 6.35 9.43 -29.09
CA ASN A 243 6.56 8.19 -28.36
C ASN A 243 7.51 7.26 -29.14
N TRP A 244 8.65 6.96 -28.52
CA TRP A 244 9.73 6.14 -29.11
C TRP A 244 9.72 4.67 -28.67
N ARG A 245 8.73 4.25 -27.87
CA ARG A 245 8.67 2.94 -27.22
C ARG A 245 7.65 2.02 -27.88
N SER A 246 6.45 2.52 -28.15
CA SER A 246 5.31 1.70 -28.50
C SER A 246 5.03 1.65 -30.01
N ALA A 247 4.26 0.64 -30.43
CA ALA A 247 3.71 0.52 -31.78
C ALA A 247 2.70 1.65 -32.08
N PRO A 248 2.54 2.06 -33.35
CA PRO A 248 1.57 3.08 -33.75
C PRO A 248 0.15 2.82 -33.24
N GLY A 249 -0.35 1.59 -33.42
CA GLY A 249 -1.70 1.23 -32.97
C GLY A 249 -1.89 1.36 -31.45
N MET A 250 -0.84 1.14 -30.64
CA MET A 250 -0.90 1.36 -29.19
C MET A 250 -1.00 2.85 -28.85
N VAL A 251 -0.16 3.67 -29.50
CA VAL A 251 -0.19 5.13 -29.32
C VAL A 251 -1.55 5.69 -29.71
N ASP A 252 -2.10 5.26 -30.85
CA ASP A 252 -3.39 5.70 -31.36
C ASP A 252 -4.54 5.29 -30.44
N SER A 253 -4.52 4.06 -29.92
CA SER A 253 -5.55 3.57 -28.99
C SER A 253 -5.57 4.37 -27.69
N VAL A 254 -4.39 4.65 -27.11
CA VAL A 254 -4.26 5.46 -25.89
C VAL A 254 -4.68 6.92 -26.15
N ASN A 255 -4.21 7.51 -27.25
CA ASN A 255 -4.62 8.85 -27.68
C ASN A 255 -6.14 8.94 -27.81
N ARG A 256 -6.76 7.96 -28.48
CA ARG A 256 -8.21 7.93 -28.67
C ARG A 256 -8.94 7.84 -27.35
N LEU A 257 -8.55 6.92 -26.46
CA LEU A 257 -9.19 6.70 -25.17
C LEU A 257 -9.20 7.99 -24.32
N PHE A 258 -8.04 8.61 -24.14
CA PHE A 258 -7.91 9.78 -23.28
C PHE A 258 -8.45 11.07 -23.93
N SER A 259 -8.66 11.09 -25.25
CA SER A 259 -9.30 12.20 -25.96
C SER A 259 -10.83 12.13 -25.98
N LEU A 260 -11.46 11.12 -25.35
CA LEU A 260 -12.93 11.02 -25.26
C LEU A 260 -13.54 12.02 -24.27
N SER A 261 -12.73 12.60 -23.39
CA SER A 261 -13.12 13.59 -22.40
C SER A 261 -12.21 14.81 -22.51
N ASP A 262 -12.76 16.01 -22.33
CA ASP A 262 -11.97 17.25 -22.30
C ASP A 262 -11.02 17.31 -21.09
N ASN A 263 -11.38 16.63 -19.98
CA ASN A 263 -10.61 16.59 -18.74
C ASN A 263 -10.47 15.14 -18.25
N PRO A 264 -9.71 14.29 -18.95
CA PRO A 264 -9.62 12.86 -18.62
C PRO A 264 -8.95 12.59 -17.26
N PHE A 265 -8.15 13.55 -16.76
CA PHE A 265 -7.49 13.50 -15.45
C PHE A 265 -8.18 14.37 -14.39
N MET A 266 -9.44 14.76 -14.61
CA MET A 266 -10.28 15.61 -13.74
C MET A 266 -9.81 17.05 -13.51
N PHE A 267 -8.51 17.33 -13.61
CA PHE A 267 -7.91 18.66 -13.43
C PHE A 267 -7.53 19.29 -14.76
N ARG A 268 -7.91 20.55 -14.98
CA ARG A 268 -7.60 21.31 -16.21
C ARG A 268 -6.10 21.59 -16.34
N GLU A 269 -5.42 21.65 -15.20
CA GLU A 269 -3.99 21.82 -15.05
C GLU A 269 -3.19 20.59 -15.53
N ILE A 270 -3.88 19.46 -15.81
CA ILE A 270 -3.31 18.23 -16.35
C ILE A 270 -3.98 17.93 -17.70
N PRO A 271 -3.66 18.69 -18.76
CA PRO A 271 -4.22 18.45 -20.08
C PRO A 271 -3.66 17.15 -20.67
N PHE A 272 -4.49 16.46 -21.45
CA PHE A 272 -4.03 15.39 -22.32
C PHE A 272 -3.70 15.96 -23.70
N MET A 273 -2.44 15.83 -24.13
CA MET A 273 -2.00 16.19 -25.48
C MET A 273 -1.64 14.90 -26.22
N PRO A 274 -2.33 14.57 -27.32
CA PRO A 274 -1.99 13.40 -28.13
C PRO A 274 -0.54 13.45 -28.62
N VAL A 275 0.11 12.29 -28.66
CA VAL A 275 1.50 12.14 -29.13
C VAL A 275 1.59 11.32 -30.40
N LYS A 276 2.63 11.54 -31.20
CA LYS A 276 2.93 10.77 -32.41
C LYS A 276 3.68 9.49 -32.05
N SER A 277 3.57 8.47 -32.90
CA SER A 277 4.47 7.31 -32.85
C SER A 277 5.75 7.61 -33.64
N ALA A 278 6.89 7.09 -33.18
CA ALA A 278 8.16 7.25 -33.89
C ALA A 278 8.22 6.40 -35.16
N ASP A 279 8.81 6.93 -36.23
CA ASP A 279 8.92 6.24 -37.54
C ASP A 279 9.63 4.88 -37.45
N LYS A 280 10.63 4.76 -36.56
CA LYS A 280 11.34 3.49 -36.34
C LYS A 280 10.44 2.35 -35.82
N ASN A 281 9.28 2.68 -35.25
CA ASN A 281 8.35 1.73 -34.64
C ASN A 281 7.19 1.34 -35.58
N GLN A 282 7.12 1.89 -36.80
CA GLN A 282 6.03 1.62 -37.75
C GLN A 282 5.91 0.13 -38.12
N GLY A 283 7.01 -0.62 -38.02
CA GLY A 283 7.03 -2.07 -38.24
C GLY A 283 6.63 -2.93 -37.04
N LEU A 284 6.26 -2.35 -35.89
CA LEU A 284 5.84 -3.11 -34.71
C LEU A 284 4.39 -3.57 -34.85
N ARG A 285 4.16 -4.88 -34.87
CA ARG A 285 2.81 -5.49 -34.90
C ARG A 285 2.80 -6.86 -34.22
N PHE A 286 1.62 -7.28 -33.76
CA PHE A 286 1.38 -8.60 -33.20
C PHE A 286 0.40 -9.35 -34.11
N THR A 287 0.73 -10.58 -34.49
CA THR A 287 -0.14 -11.42 -35.32
C THR A 287 -0.42 -12.76 -34.66
N VAL A 288 -1.62 -13.29 -34.85
CA VAL A 288 -2.01 -14.66 -34.47
C VAL A 288 -2.72 -15.28 -35.67
N ASP A 289 -2.29 -16.47 -36.09
CA ASP A 289 -2.83 -17.17 -37.28
C ASP A 289 -2.82 -16.27 -38.53
N ASP A 290 -1.69 -15.59 -38.77
CA ASP A 290 -1.45 -14.61 -39.85
C ASP A 290 -2.38 -13.38 -39.85
N ALA A 291 -3.27 -13.24 -38.88
CA ALA A 291 -4.12 -12.07 -38.70
C ALA A 291 -3.49 -11.08 -37.72
N ALA A 292 -3.51 -9.78 -38.06
CA ALA A 292 -3.06 -8.73 -37.16
C ALA A 292 -4.03 -8.59 -35.98
N VAL A 293 -3.49 -8.66 -34.76
CA VAL A 293 -4.25 -8.44 -33.53
C VAL A 293 -4.29 -6.93 -33.25
N PRO A 294 -5.47 -6.35 -32.97
CA PRO A 294 -5.56 -4.96 -32.57
C PRO A 294 -4.68 -4.65 -31.35
N ALA A 295 -4.09 -3.46 -31.33
CA ALA A 295 -3.17 -3.06 -30.27
C ALA A 295 -3.83 -3.04 -28.87
N MET A 296 -5.09 -2.61 -28.80
CA MET A 296 -5.87 -2.60 -27.57
C MET A 296 -7.14 -3.44 -27.75
N ASN A 297 -7.28 -4.49 -26.95
CA ASN A 297 -8.47 -5.34 -26.92
C ASN A 297 -9.19 -5.18 -25.57
N ILE A 298 -10.51 -5.00 -25.62
CA ILE A 298 -11.35 -4.86 -24.42
C ILE A 298 -12.22 -6.09 -24.29
N TRP A 299 -12.04 -6.83 -23.21
CA TRP A 299 -12.88 -7.96 -22.85
C TRP A 299 -13.93 -7.52 -21.84
N LEU A 300 -15.19 -7.89 -22.09
CA LEU A 300 -16.33 -7.50 -21.26
C LEU A 300 -17.02 -8.75 -20.73
N MET A 301 -17.13 -8.86 -19.41
CA MET A 301 -17.97 -9.87 -18.78
C MET A 301 -19.44 -9.52 -19.03
N SER A 302 -20.23 -10.49 -19.49
CA SER A 302 -21.67 -10.29 -19.71
C SER A 302 -22.43 -10.19 -18.39
N GLY A 303 -23.44 -9.32 -18.33
CA GLY A 303 -24.33 -9.14 -17.18
C GLY A 303 -24.73 -7.68 -16.99
N GLU A 304 -25.92 -7.43 -16.45
CA GLU A 304 -26.37 -6.07 -16.12
C GLU A 304 -25.74 -5.55 -14.82
N ALA A 305 -25.54 -6.44 -13.86
CA ALA A 305 -24.83 -6.19 -12.61
C ALA A 305 -23.94 -7.39 -12.28
N VAL A 306 -22.67 -7.12 -11.96
CA VAL A 306 -21.66 -8.15 -11.69
C VAL A 306 -21.04 -7.90 -10.33
N GLY A 307 -21.01 -8.94 -9.49
CA GLY A 307 -20.31 -8.89 -8.21
C GLY A 307 -18.80 -8.74 -8.39
N ALA A 308 -18.13 -7.99 -7.51
CA ALA A 308 -16.69 -7.77 -7.63
C ALA A 308 -15.88 -9.09 -7.59
N GLY A 309 -16.31 -10.05 -6.78
CA GLY A 309 -15.68 -11.38 -6.71
C GLY A 309 -15.83 -12.17 -8.01
N ASP A 310 -17.05 -12.22 -8.56
CA ASP A 310 -17.34 -12.92 -9.82
C ASP A 310 -16.57 -12.32 -10.99
N TYR A 311 -16.53 -10.99 -11.08
CA TYR A 311 -15.72 -10.26 -12.06
C TYR A 311 -14.25 -10.66 -11.99
N GLN A 312 -13.68 -10.68 -10.78
CA GLN A 312 -12.26 -11.03 -10.62
C GLN A 312 -11.99 -12.49 -10.96
N ALA A 313 -12.83 -13.43 -10.52
CA ALA A 313 -12.66 -14.84 -10.85
C ALA A 313 -12.76 -15.09 -12.37
N PHE A 314 -13.79 -14.53 -13.01
CA PHE A 314 -14.00 -14.64 -14.45
C PHE A 314 -12.85 -14.03 -15.25
N MET A 315 -12.45 -12.79 -14.93
CA MET A 315 -11.37 -12.12 -15.66
C MET A 315 -10.01 -12.77 -15.44
N ALA A 316 -9.75 -13.36 -14.27
CA ALA A 316 -8.53 -14.12 -14.03
C ALA A 316 -8.46 -15.38 -14.91
N GLN A 317 -9.56 -16.14 -14.98
CA GLN A 317 -9.66 -17.32 -15.85
C GLN A 317 -9.54 -16.95 -17.33
N LEU A 318 -10.22 -15.89 -17.77
CA LEU A 318 -10.14 -15.41 -19.15
C LEU A 318 -8.72 -14.98 -19.51
N CYS A 319 -8.07 -14.20 -18.64
CA CYS A 319 -6.68 -13.78 -18.81
C CYS A 319 -5.76 -15.00 -18.95
N ALA A 320 -5.87 -15.98 -18.06
CA ALA A 320 -5.04 -17.19 -18.10
C ALA A 320 -5.30 -18.02 -19.37
N ALA A 321 -6.55 -18.17 -19.79
CA ALA A 321 -6.91 -18.87 -21.02
C ALA A 321 -6.33 -18.19 -22.27
N GLN A 322 -6.41 -16.86 -22.37
CA GLN A 322 -5.82 -16.13 -23.49
C GLN A 322 -4.30 -16.21 -23.52
N ILE A 323 -3.65 -16.14 -22.35
CA ILE A 323 -2.19 -16.33 -22.24
C ILE A 323 -1.80 -17.74 -22.70
N ARG A 324 -2.54 -18.78 -22.27
CA ARG A 324 -2.35 -20.15 -22.75
C ARG A 324 -2.41 -20.21 -24.28
N ASP A 325 -3.46 -19.64 -24.87
CA ASP A 325 -3.69 -19.70 -26.32
C ASP A 325 -2.55 -19.00 -27.09
N TRP A 326 -2.07 -17.85 -26.62
CA TRP A 326 -0.91 -17.17 -27.22
C TRP A 326 0.38 -17.96 -27.07
N LEU A 327 0.63 -18.60 -25.92
CA LEU A 327 1.83 -19.42 -25.71
C LEU A 327 1.80 -20.68 -26.57
N SER A 328 0.65 -21.36 -26.66
CA SER A 328 0.47 -22.53 -27.53
C SER A 328 0.63 -22.15 -29.01
N ALA A 329 0.04 -21.04 -29.44
CA ALA A 329 0.21 -20.53 -30.80
C ALA A 329 1.65 -20.07 -31.06
N GLY A 330 2.34 -19.49 -30.09
CA GLY A 330 3.75 -19.09 -30.17
C GLY A 330 4.67 -20.29 -30.39
N GLN A 331 4.44 -21.38 -29.64
CA GLN A 331 5.16 -22.65 -29.85
C GLN A 331 4.95 -23.26 -31.24
N GLN A 332 3.77 -23.03 -31.84
CA GLN A 332 3.45 -23.43 -33.21
C GLN A 332 3.93 -22.43 -34.28
N GLY A 333 4.58 -21.32 -33.89
CA GLY A 333 5.01 -20.26 -34.80
C GLY A 333 3.88 -19.41 -35.39
N LYS A 334 2.68 -19.46 -34.79
CA LYS A 334 1.47 -18.76 -35.25
C LYS A 334 1.21 -17.44 -34.53
N ALA A 335 1.65 -17.30 -33.28
CA ALA A 335 1.62 -16.04 -32.55
C ALA A 335 3.01 -15.37 -32.61
N LEU A 336 3.10 -14.25 -33.32
CA LEU A 336 4.37 -13.62 -33.68
C LEU A 336 4.40 -12.13 -33.32
N LEU A 337 5.49 -11.70 -32.68
CA LEU A 337 5.84 -10.30 -32.46
C LEU A 337 6.76 -9.84 -33.59
N TRP A 338 6.35 -8.83 -34.32
CA TRP A 338 7.09 -8.30 -35.46
C TRP A 338 7.85 -7.04 -35.10
N ARG A 339 9.09 -6.93 -35.59
CA ARG A 339 9.93 -5.73 -35.60
C ARG A 339 10.40 -5.47 -37.02
N GLY A 340 9.57 -4.79 -37.81
CA GLY A 340 9.77 -4.67 -39.25
C GLY A 340 9.56 -6.03 -39.91
N GLU A 341 10.55 -6.50 -40.65
CA GLU A 341 10.51 -7.81 -41.32
C GLU A 341 10.88 -8.99 -40.42
N LYS A 342 11.39 -8.72 -39.20
CA LYS A 342 11.75 -9.78 -38.26
C LYS A 342 10.54 -10.18 -37.42
N ALA A 343 10.27 -11.47 -37.33
CA ALA A 343 9.23 -12.05 -36.48
C ALA A 343 9.85 -12.97 -35.43
N GLU A 344 9.39 -12.85 -34.19
CA GLU A 344 9.75 -13.73 -33.10
C GLU A 344 8.49 -14.35 -32.48
N PRO A 345 8.48 -15.67 -32.19
CA PRO A 345 7.35 -16.31 -31.55
C PRO A 345 7.17 -15.78 -30.12
N VAL A 346 5.92 -15.58 -29.72
CA VAL A 346 5.60 -15.15 -28.35
C VAL A 346 6.11 -16.18 -27.33
N ARG A 347 6.80 -15.69 -26.31
CA ARG A 347 7.27 -16.45 -25.16
C ARG A 347 6.61 -15.94 -23.89
N ALA A 348 6.68 -16.73 -22.82
CA ALA A 348 6.14 -16.33 -21.52
C ALA A 348 6.80 -15.05 -20.99
N SER A 349 8.09 -14.82 -21.28
CA SER A 349 8.82 -13.59 -20.95
C SER A 349 8.25 -12.31 -21.58
N ASP A 350 7.49 -12.44 -22.68
CA ASP A 350 6.94 -11.30 -23.42
C ASP A 350 5.59 -10.85 -22.85
N ILE A 351 5.00 -11.65 -21.95
CA ILE A 351 3.66 -11.45 -21.40
C ILE A 351 3.78 -10.93 -19.97
N THR A 352 3.16 -9.78 -19.72
CA THR A 352 3.08 -9.17 -18.40
C THR A 352 1.64 -8.94 -17.98
N VAL A 353 1.30 -9.26 -16.73
CA VAL A 353 -0.01 -8.99 -16.13
C VAL A 353 0.15 -7.89 -15.09
N LEU A 354 -0.50 -6.75 -15.33
CA LEU A 354 -0.54 -5.62 -14.40
C LEU A 354 -1.69 -5.77 -13.41
N VAL A 355 -1.35 -5.72 -12.13
CA VAL A 355 -2.29 -5.83 -11.00
C VAL A 355 -2.15 -4.64 -10.06
N ARG A 356 -3.12 -4.40 -9.18
CA ARG A 356 -3.05 -3.32 -8.18
C ARG A 356 -2.40 -3.75 -6.87
N ASN A 357 -2.57 -5.01 -6.49
CA ASN A 357 -2.14 -5.50 -5.17
C ASN A 357 -1.81 -7.01 -5.19
N ARG A 358 -1.32 -7.52 -4.05
CA ARG A 358 -0.94 -8.94 -3.87
C ARG A 358 -2.11 -9.91 -4.02
N GLN A 359 -3.33 -9.53 -3.63
CA GLN A 359 -4.50 -10.40 -3.75
C GLN A 359 -4.84 -10.64 -5.23
N GLU A 360 -4.84 -9.59 -6.04
CA GLU A 360 -5.01 -9.68 -7.50
C GLU A 360 -3.88 -10.50 -8.15
N ALA A 361 -2.64 -10.34 -7.67
CA ALA A 361 -1.52 -11.16 -8.13
C ALA A 361 -1.75 -12.66 -7.86
N SER A 362 -2.25 -13.00 -6.66
CA SER A 362 -2.58 -14.38 -6.30
C SER A 362 -3.64 -14.95 -7.24
N LEU A 363 -4.73 -14.23 -7.48
CA LEU A 363 -5.81 -14.71 -8.36
C LEU A 363 -5.31 -15.06 -9.76
N ILE A 364 -4.42 -14.24 -10.33
CA ILE A 364 -3.82 -14.51 -11.63
C ILE A 364 -2.85 -15.68 -11.58
N ARG A 365 -1.99 -15.75 -10.57
CA ARG A 365 -1.06 -16.87 -10.39
C ARG A 365 -1.81 -18.19 -10.27
N ASP A 366 -2.87 -18.23 -9.47
CA ASP A 366 -3.65 -19.43 -9.24
C ASP A 366 -4.38 -19.85 -10.53
N ALA A 367 -4.92 -18.89 -11.30
CA ALA A 367 -5.53 -19.16 -12.61
C ALA A 367 -4.53 -19.66 -13.66
N LEU A 368 -3.30 -19.10 -13.70
CA LEU A 368 -2.23 -19.57 -14.57
C LEU A 368 -1.73 -20.96 -14.16
N GLN A 369 -1.61 -21.23 -12.87
CA GLN A 369 -1.19 -22.51 -12.32
C GLN A 369 -2.16 -23.63 -12.67
N LEU A 370 -3.47 -23.37 -12.67
CA LEU A 370 -4.49 -24.33 -13.13
C LEU A 370 -4.30 -24.76 -14.59
N LEU A 371 -3.62 -23.95 -15.40
CA LEU A 371 -3.27 -24.25 -16.80
C LEU A 371 -1.79 -24.65 -16.96
N SER A 372 -1.09 -24.94 -15.86
CA SER A 372 0.34 -25.28 -15.83
C SER A 372 1.23 -24.21 -16.47
N ILE A 373 0.84 -22.93 -16.40
CA ILE A 373 1.64 -21.82 -16.90
C ILE A 373 2.45 -21.24 -15.74
N PRO A 374 3.79 -21.36 -15.76
CA PRO A 374 4.62 -20.82 -14.70
C PRO A 374 4.64 -19.29 -14.77
N SER A 375 4.53 -18.65 -13.60
CA SER A 375 4.47 -17.18 -13.47
C SER A 375 5.24 -16.72 -12.24
N VAL A 376 5.70 -15.46 -12.29
CA VAL A 376 6.46 -14.82 -11.20
C VAL A 376 5.84 -13.50 -10.80
N TYR A 377 5.64 -13.28 -9.50
CA TYR A 377 5.19 -12.00 -8.98
C TYR A 377 6.38 -11.08 -8.67
N LEU A 378 6.72 -10.19 -9.61
CA LEU A 378 7.90 -9.32 -9.51
C LEU A 378 7.80 -8.25 -8.42
N SER A 379 6.58 -7.97 -7.94
CA SER A 379 6.33 -7.03 -6.84
C SER A 379 6.26 -7.74 -5.48
N ASN A 380 6.76 -8.96 -5.38
CA ASN A 380 6.88 -9.64 -4.11
C ASN A 380 7.79 -8.82 -3.17
N ARG A 381 7.35 -8.68 -1.92
CA ARG A 381 8.08 -8.04 -0.82
C ARG A 381 8.20 -8.97 0.38
N ASP A 382 7.83 -10.24 0.19
CA ASP A 382 7.94 -11.27 1.21
C ASP A 382 9.40 -11.39 1.63
N SER A 383 9.56 -11.46 2.94
CA SER A 383 10.87 -11.63 3.55
C SER A 383 11.29 -13.08 3.39
N VAL A 384 12.59 -13.35 3.20
CA VAL A 384 13.10 -14.72 3.29
C VAL A 384 12.86 -15.33 4.66
N PHE A 385 12.64 -14.52 5.70
CA PHE A 385 12.31 -15.02 7.03
C PHE A 385 10.87 -15.54 7.16
N GLU A 386 9.99 -15.24 6.20
CA GLU A 386 8.63 -15.79 6.14
C GLU A 386 8.58 -17.16 5.48
N THR A 387 9.70 -17.64 4.91
CA THR A 387 9.72 -18.93 4.20
C THR A 387 9.84 -20.10 5.16
N PRO A 388 9.32 -21.29 4.77
CA PRO A 388 9.57 -22.52 5.50
C PRO A 388 11.07 -22.79 5.70
N GLU A 389 11.90 -22.42 4.72
CA GLU A 389 13.36 -22.59 4.76
C GLU A 389 14.02 -21.86 5.93
N ALA A 390 13.51 -20.69 6.34
CA ALA A 390 14.02 -19.98 7.52
C ALA A 390 13.76 -20.77 8.81
N GLN A 391 12.57 -21.35 8.94
CA GLN A 391 12.22 -22.19 10.08
C GLN A 391 13.04 -23.49 10.11
N GLU A 392 13.27 -24.11 8.94
CA GLU A 392 14.14 -25.29 8.82
C GLU A 392 15.57 -24.96 9.22
N LEU A 393 16.14 -23.86 8.72
CA LEU A 393 17.47 -23.39 9.13
C LEU A 393 17.54 -23.11 10.62
N LEU A 394 16.50 -22.54 11.24
CA LEU A 394 16.47 -22.33 12.70
C LEU A 394 16.61 -23.65 13.45
N TRP A 395 15.88 -24.70 13.06
CA TRP A 395 16.00 -26.03 13.67
C TRP A 395 17.39 -26.63 13.45
N VAL A 396 17.98 -26.47 12.27
CA VAL A 396 19.35 -26.91 11.98
C VAL A 396 20.37 -26.22 12.87
N LEU A 397 20.30 -24.88 13.00
CA LEU A 397 21.21 -24.14 13.87
C LEU A 397 21.05 -24.56 15.35
N GLN A 398 19.82 -24.79 15.80
CA GLN A 398 19.56 -25.30 17.15
C GLN A 398 20.16 -26.69 17.38
N ALA A 399 20.04 -27.58 16.40
CA ALA A 399 20.66 -28.91 16.44
C ALA A 399 22.20 -28.84 16.46
N VAL A 400 22.80 -27.95 15.67
CA VAL A 400 24.26 -27.74 15.68
C VAL A 400 24.73 -27.18 17.03
N LEU A 401 23.97 -26.32 17.70
CA LEU A 401 24.36 -25.81 19.02
C LEU A 401 24.28 -26.88 20.12
N ALA A 402 23.28 -27.75 20.05
CA ALA A 402 23.00 -28.77 21.06
C ALA A 402 22.80 -30.16 20.43
N PRO A 403 23.85 -30.75 19.80
CA PRO A 403 23.73 -32.05 19.14
C PRO A 403 23.38 -33.18 20.12
N GLU A 404 23.81 -33.07 21.36
CA GLU A 404 23.51 -34.00 22.45
C GLU A 404 22.00 -34.07 22.79
N ARG A 405 21.21 -33.08 22.39
CA ARG A 405 19.76 -33.07 22.65
C ARG A 405 19.06 -33.78 21.51
N GLU A 406 18.63 -35.00 21.77
CA GLU A 406 18.04 -35.86 20.74
C GLU A 406 16.88 -35.19 19.98
N ASN A 407 15.95 -34.56 20.71
CA ASN A 407 14.77 -33.96 20.10
C ASN A 407 15.11 -32.83 19.11
N THR A 408 16.12 -32.01 19.41
CA THR A 408 16.52 -30.92 18.50
C THR A 408 17.21 -31.46 17.26
N LEU A 409 18.07 -32.47 17.43
CA LEU A 409 18.75 -33.11 16.30
C LEU A 409 17.75 -33.85 15.39
N ARG A 410 16.81 -34.59 15.99
CA ARG A 410 15.72 -35.27 15.28
C ARG A 410 14.86 -34.29 14.49
N SER A 411 14.54 -33.13 15.09
CA SER A 411 13.75 -32.08 14.42
C SER A 411 14.47 -31.52 13.20
N ALA A 412 15.78 -31.29 13.28
CA ALA A 412 16.58 -30.85 12.14
C ALA A 412 16.63 -31.89 11.02
N LEU A 413 16.83 -33.16 11.36
CA LEU A 413 16.87 -34.27 10.38
C LEU A 413 15.52 -34.49 9.69
N ALA A 414 14.41 -34.18 10.36
CA ALA A 414 13.07 -34.30 9.81
C ALA A 414 12.69 -33.16 8.83
N THR A 415 13.55 -32.15 8.65
CA THR A 415 13.29 -31.06 7.71
C THR A 415 13.39 -31.52 6.26
N ALA A 416 12.63 -30.88 5.37
CA ALA A 416 12.68 -31.18 3.95
C ALA A 416 14.04 -30.83 3.33
N MET A 417 14.86 -30.01 4.00
CA MET A 417 16.26 -29.73 3.64
C MET A 417 17.14 -30.99 3.62
N PHE A 418 16.92 -31.96 4.52
CA PHE A 418 17.70 -33.20 4.57
C PHE A 418 17.14 -34.31 3.65
N GLY A 419 15.89 -34.19 3.23
CA GLY A 419 15.26 -35.13 2.29
C GLY A 419 15.10 -36.56 2.82
N LEU A 420 15.15 -36.75 4.14
CA LEU A 420 14.94 -38.06 4.77
C LEU A 420 13.47 -38.43 4.77
N ASN A 421 13.18 -39.71 4.54
CA ASN A 421 11.82 -40.24 4.68
C ASN A 421 11.56 -40.77 6.11
N ALA A 422 10.31 -41.13 6.39
CA ALA A 422 9.92 -41.64 7.71
C ALA A 422 10.68 -42.91 8.13
N GLN A 423 10.99 -43.80 7.19
CA GLN A 423 11.76 -45.01 7.46
C GLN A 423 13.22 -44.71 7.79
N ASP A 424 13.83 -43.70 7.14
CA ASP A 424 15.19 -43.27 7.44
C ASP A 424 15.29 -42.76 8.88
N ILE A 425 14.32 -41.94 9.30
CA ILE A 425 14.25 -41.41 10.68
C ILE A 425 14.03 -42.54 11.70
N GLU A 426 13.17 -43.51 11.39
CA GLU A 426 12.93 -44.66 12.27
C GLU A 426 14.16 -45.55 12.39
N ASN A 427 14.87 -45.80 11.29
CA ASN A 427 16.11 -46.57 11.30
C ASN A 427 17.19 -45.91 12.15
N LEU A 428 17.27 -44.56 12.11
CA LEU A 428 18.17 -43.79 12.97
C LEU A 428 17.80 -43.89 14.45
N ASN A 429 16.52 -43.89 14.80
CA ASN A 429 16.06 -44.06 16.18
C ASN A 429 16.37 -45.46 16.74
N GLN A 430 16.40 -46.48 15.89
CA GLN A 430 16.66 -47.87 16.29
C GLN A 430 18.16 -48.21 16.40
N SER A 431 19.05 -47.31 15.97
CA SER A 431 20.49 -47.54 15.94
C SER A 431 21.25 -46.50 16.78
N GLU A 432 21.55 -46.84 18.03
CA GLU A 432 22.37 -45.99 18.92
C GLU A 432 23.69 -45.60 18.27
N ARG A 433 24.36 -46.55 17.60
CA ARG A 433 25.62 -46.28 16.90
C ARG A 433 25.47 -45.24 15.79
N ALA A 434 24.43 -45.34 14.95
CA ALA A 434 24.22 -44.37 13.88
C ALA A 434 23.84 -43.00 14.45
N TRP A 435 23.16 -42.97 15.60
CA TRP A 435 22.86 -41.74 16.32
C TRP A 435 24.11 -41.06 16.88
N ASP A 436 25.01 -41.82 17.50
CA ASP A 436 26.28 -41.31 18.02
C ASP A 436 27.16 -40.72 16.90
N GLU A 437 27.23 -41.40 15.74
CA GLU A 437 27.95 -40.91 14.55
C GLU A 437 27.37 -39.57 14.06
N LEU A 438 26.04 -39.38 14.15
CA LEU A 438 25.35 -38.13 13.83
C LEU A 438 25.65 -37.01 14.84
N VAL A 439 25.68 -37.33 16.14
CA VAL A 439 26.04 -36.38 17.20
C VAL A 439 27.48 -35.90 17.02
N GLU A 440 28.40 -36.81 16.65
CA GLU A 440 29.78 -36.48 16.34
C GLU A 440 29.88 -35.57 15.10
N GLU A 441 29.15 -35.88 14.03
CA GLU A 441 29.09 -35.04 12.83
C GLU A 441 28.60 -33.61 13.15
N PHE A 442 27.49 -33.46 13.87
CA PHE A 442 26.97 -32.14 14.25
C PHE A 442 27.87 -31.41 15.25
N SER A 443 28.57 -32.13 16.12
CA SER A 443 29.63 -31.56 16.96
C SER A 443 30.78 -31.00 16.12
N GLY A 444 31.13 -31.65 15.02
CA GLY A 444 32.07 -31.14 14.02
C GLY A 444 31.58 -29.83 13.39
N TYR A 445 30.31 -29.76 12.98
CA TYR A 445 29.72 -28.51 12.46
C TYR A 445 29.75 -27.37 13.49
N ARG A 446 29.46 -27.67 14.76
CA ARG A 446 29.55 -26.70 15.86
C ARG A 446 30.96 -26.13 16.01
N GLN A 447 31.98 -26.96 15.85
CA GLN A 447 33.38 -26.53 15.88
C GLN A 447 33.72 -25.63 14.69
N VAL A 448 33.27 -25.98 13.48
CA VAL A 448 33.46 -25.13 12.29
C VAL A 448 32.79 -23.77 12.49
N TRP A 449 31.58 -23.74 13.05
CA TRP A 449 30.87 -22.48 13.33
C TRP A 449 31.69 -21.59 14.27
N ARG A 450 32.14 -22.13 15.40
CA ARG A 450 32.96 -21.40 16.39
C ARG A 450 34.25 -20.85 15.81
N GLN A 451 34.91 -21.61 14.93
CA GLN A 451 36.24 -21.26 14.43
C GLN A 451 36.22 -20.40 13.17
N ARG A 452 35.22 -20.57 12.30
CA ARG A 452 35.18 -20.00 10.95
C ARG A 452 33.91 -19.23 10.62
N GLY A 453 32.88 -19.32 11.46
CA GLY A 453 31.60 -18.64 11.28
C GLY A 453 30.49 -19.54 10.72
N VAL A 454 29.28 -18.97 10.66
CA VAL A 454 28.05 -19.70 10.30
C VAL A 454 28.04 -20.15 8.84
N MET A 455 28.51 -19.31 7.90
CA MET A 455 28.48 -19.63 6.47
C MET A 455 29.40 -20.82 6.12
N PRO A 456 30.67 -20.89 6.57
CA PRO A 456 31.50 -22.08 6.37
C PRO A 456 30.90 -23.36 6.97
N MET A 457 30.23 -23.26 8.13
CA MET A 457 29.55 -24.40 8.75
C MET A 457 28.40 -24.89 7.88
N LEU A 458 27.50 -23.99 7.45
CA LEU A 458 26.36 -24.35 6.61
C LEU A 458 26.81 -24.95 5.27
N ARG A 459 27.89 -24.43 4.66
CA ARG A 459 28.48 -25.03 3.44
C ARG A 459 29.03 -26.43 3.67
N ALA A 460 29.69 -26.67 4.80
CA ALA A 460 30.19 -28.01 5.15
C ALA A 460 29.02 -29.00 5.29
N LEU A 461 27.96 -28.60 5.99
CA LEU A 461 26.73 -29.37 6.17
C LEU A 461 26.03 -29.65 4.83
N MET A 462 25.88 -28.64 3.98
CA MET A 462 25.27 -28.80 2.64
C MET A 462 26.06 -29.78 1.76
N THR A 463 27.39 -29.74 1.82
CA THR A 463 28.26 -30.62 1.03
C THR A 463 28.18 -32.07 1.52
N ALA A 464 28.28 -32.28 2.84
CA ALA A 464 28.25 -33.62 3.42
C ALA A 464 26.90 -34.32 3.20
N ARG A 465 25.80 -33.56 3.26
CA ARG A 465 24.44 -34.07 3.13
C ARG A 465 23.82 -33.89 1.74
N ARG A 466 24.60 -33.41 0.77
CA ARG A 466 24.18 -33.17 -0.63
C ARG A 466 22.87 -32.38 -0.75
N ILE A 467 22.72 -31.38 0.11
CA ILE A 467 21.46 -30.64 0.27
C ILE A 467 21.12 -29.88 -1.00
N ALA A 468 22.10 -29.25 -1.64
CA ALA A 468 21.87 -28.49 -2.87
C ALA A 468 21.39 -29.40 -4.00
N GLU A 469 22.05 -30.55 -4.18
CA GLU A 469 21.72 -31.53 -5.21
C GLU A 469 20.34 -32.13 -4.99
N ASN A 470 20.01 -32.48 -3.75
CA ASN A 470 18.71 -33.05 -3.39
C ASN A 470 17.58 -32.03 -3.59
N LEU A 471 17.79 -30.78 -3.19
CA LEU A 471 16.81 -29.71 -3.39
C LEU A 471 16.58 -29.46 -4.87
N LEU A 472 17.65 -29.30 -5.68
CA LEU A 472 17.55 -29.02 -7.11
C LEU A 472 16.87 -30.14 -7.91
N ALA A 473 16.86 -31.38 -7.40
CA ALA A 473 16.12 -32.48 -8.00
C ALA A 473 14.59 -32.39 -7.79
N THR A 474 14.12 -31.53 -6.88
CA THR A 474 12.69 -31.35 -6.58
C THR A 474 12.07 -30.16 -7.31
N SER A 475 10.76 -30.22 -7.54
CA SER A 475 10.02 -29.08 -8.12
C SER A 475 10.09 -27.86 -7.20
N GLY A 476 10.52 -26.72 -7.74
CA GLY A 476 10.74 -25.49 -6.96
C GLY A 476 12.05 -25.48 -6.14
N GLY A 477 12.90 -26.50 -6.30
CA GLY A 477 14.17 -26.64 -5.60
C GLY A 477 15.12 -25.44 -5.73
N GLU A 478 15.18 -24.84 -6.93
CA GLU A 478 16.00 -23.65 -7.20
C GLU A 478 15.64 -22.47 -6.28
N ARG A 479 14.34 -22.24 -6.05
CA ARG A 479 13.85 -21.20 -5.13
C ARG A 479 14.27 -21.49 -3.71
N ARG A 480 13.98 -22.69 -3.22
CA ARG A 480 14.30 -23.12 -1.84
C ARG A 480 15.79 -23.01 -1.55
N LEU A 481 16.62 -23.48 -2.48
CA LEU A 481 18.08 -23.38 -2.36
C LEU A 481 18.54 -21.92 -2.33
N THR A 482 17.99 -21.06 -3.19
CA THR A 482 18.32 -19.64 -3.22
C THR A 482 17.92 -18.94 -1.92
N ASP A 483 16.74 -19.25 -1.37
CA ASP A 483 16.27 -18.70 -0.11
C ASP A 483 17.18 -19.15 1.07
N ILE A 484 17.58 -20.42 1.11
CA ILE A 484 18.54 -20.94 2.10
C ILE A 484 19.89 -20.22 2.03
N LEU A 485 20.42 -20.02 0.83
CA LEU A 485 21.69 -19.32 0.63
C LEU A 485 21.58 -17.85 1.04
N HIS A 486 20.49 -17.18 0.69
CA HIS A 486 20.24 -15.79 1.06
C HIS A 486 20.11 -15.62 2.58
N ILE A 487 19.35 -16.50 3.25
CA ILE A 487 19.28 -16.51 4.72
C ILE A 487 20.67 -16.74 5.34
N SER A 488 21.48 -17.61 4.74
CA SER A 488 22.86 -17.87 5.19
C SER A 488 23.75 -16.62 5.10
N GLU A 489 23.59 -15.80 4.05
CA GLU A 489 24.29 -14.52 3.89
C GLU A 489 23.86 -13.51 4.97
N LEU A 490 22.55 -13.38 5.21
CA LEU A 490 22.02 -12.51 6.26
C LEU A 490 22.49 -12.93 7.66
N LEU A 491 22.55 -14.23 7.93
CA LEU A 491 23.11 -14.78 9.16
C LEU A 491 24.60 -14.42 9.30
N GLN A 492 25.36 -14.45 8.21
CA GLN A 492 26.78 -14.09 8.23
C GLN A 492 27.00 -12.60 8.47
N GLU A 493 26.15 -11.74 7.92
CA GLU A 493 26.17 -10.29 8.20
C GLU A 493 25.82 -10.00 9.66
N ALA A 494 24.75 -10.61 10.17
CA ALA A 494 24.32 -10.45 11.56
C ALA A 494 25.38 -10.96 12.55
N ALA A 495 26.09 -12.04 12.21
CA ALA A 495 27.17 -12.58 13.04
C ALA A 495 28.31 -11.57 13.29
N ASN A 496 28.52 -10.58 12.41
CA ASN A 496 29.54 -9.55 12.63
C ASN A 496 29.17 -8.54 13.73
N GLN A 497 27.90 -8.47 14.11
CA GLN A 497 27.37 -7.55 15.13
C GLN A 497 27.03 -8.27 16.44
N LEU A 498 27.10 -9.60 16.47
CA LEU A 498 26.67 -10.44 17.59
C LEU A 498 27.86 -11.22 18.15
N GLU A 499 27.97 -11.26 19.48
CA GLU A 499 29.13 -11.84 20.16
C GLU A 499 29.04 -13.37 20.39
N SER A 500 27.91 -14.02 20.09
CA SER A 500 27.75 -15.48 20.30
C SER A 500 26.81 -16.16 19.31
N GLU A 501 26.99 -17.47 19.12
CA GLU A 501 26.14 -18.28 18.24
C GLU A 501 24.72 -18.41 18.78
N HIS A 502 24.55 -18.45 20.10
CA HIS A 502 23.24 -18.39 20.74
C HIS A 502 22.53 -17.06 20.46
N ALA A 503 23.26 -15.94 20.41
CA ALA A 503 22.69 -14.67 20.02
C ALA A 503 22.21 -14.69 18.56
N LEU A 504 22.97 -15.32 17.65
CA LEU A 504 22.57 -15.47 16.24
C LEU A 504 21.31 -16.34 16.06
N VAL A 505 21.17 -17.42 16.82
CA VAL A 505 19.94 -18.25 16.79
C VAL A 505 18.72 -17.48 17.32
N ARG A 506 18.89 -16.71 18.40
CA ARG A 506 17.80 -15.84 18.90
C ARG A 506 17.45 -14.75 17.88
N TRP A 507 18.45 -14.18 17.23
CA TRP A 507 18.27 -13.19 16.17
C TRP A 507 17.43 -13.78 15.03
N LEU A 508 17.77 -14.98 14.54
CA LEU A 508 16.98 -15.65 13.49
C LEU A 508 15.53 -15.94 13.97
N ALA A 509 15.36 -16.44 15.19
CA ALA A 509 14.04 -16.71 15.74
C ALA A 509 13.19 -15.44 15.86
N GLN A 510 13.79 -14.32 16.25
CA GLN A 510 13.12 -13.02 16.31
C GLN A 510 12.71 -12.55 14.91
N HIS A 511 13.59 -12.67 13.92
CA HIS A 511 13.29 -12.29 12.54
C HIS A 511 12.25 -13.22 11.87
N ILE A 512 12.11 -14.46 12.29
CA ILE A 512 11.03 -15.36 11.84
C ILE A 512 9.69 -14.98 12.51
N ALA A 513 9.72 -14.65 13.81
CA ALA A 513 8.52 -14.25 14.55
C ALA A 513 8.00 -12.86 14.13
N GLU A 514 8.92 -11.93 13.85
CA GLU A 514 8.66 -10.56 13.45
C GLU A 514 9.45 -10.24 12.16
N PRO A 515 9.01 -10.77 11.01
CA PRO A 515 9.71 -10.58 9.75
C PRO A 515 9.66 -9.13 9.32
N ASP A 516 10.83 -8.53 9.19
CA ASP A 516 10.98 -7.21 8.59
C ASP A 516 11.05 -7.35 7.05
N SER A 517 10.38 -6.42 6.37
CA SER A 517 10.29 -6.33 4.89
C SER A 517 11.33 -5.37 4.30
N ASN A 518 12.45 -5.18 5.02
CA ASN A 518 13.63 -4.48 4.54
C ASN A 518 14.10 -5.04 3.19
N ALA A 519 14.68 -4.18 2.35
CA ALA A 519 15.08 -4.57 1.00
C ALA A 519 16.14 -5.68 0.99
N SER A 520 17.00 -5.75 2.03
CA SER A 520 18.03 -6.80 2.15
C SER A 520 17.46 -8.17 2.51
N SER A 521 16.33 -8.24 3.23
CA SER A 521 15.65 -9.49 3.60
C SER A 521 14.57 -9.91 2.60
N GLN A 522 14.31 -9.15 1.54
CA GLN A 522 13.36 -9.54 0.50
C GLN A 522 13.89 -10.70 -0.34
N GLN A 523 13.03 -11.68 -0.64
CA GLN A 523 13.38 -12.82 -1.49
C GLN A 523 14.07 -12.39 -2.79
N MET A 524 15.20 -13.03 -3.09
CA MET A 524 15.95 -12.80 -4.31
C MET A 524 15.18 -13.27 -5.55
N ARG A 525 15.45 -12.65 -6.70
CA ARG A 525 14.90 -13.09 -7.98
C ARG A 525 15.76 -14.18 -8.59
N LEU A 526 15.13 -15.19 -9.16
CA LEU A 526 15.84 -16.22 -9.89
C LEU A 526 16.16 -15.75 -11.31
N GLU A 527 17.24 -16.25 -11.91
CA GLU A 527 17.51 -15.98 -13.33
C GLU A 527 16.46 -16.66 -14.23
N SER A 528 15.95 -17.82 -13.82
CA SER A 528 14.87 -18.55 -14.47
C SER A 528 13.56 -17.75 -14.53
N ASP A 529 13.31 -16.85 -13.57
CA ASP A 529 12.13 -15.98 -13.53
C ASP A 529 12.00 -15.11 -14.80
N LYS A 530 13.12 -14.83 -15.50
CA LYS A 530 13.11 -14.04 -16.75
C LYS A 530 12.32 -14.71 -17.89
N HIS A 531 12.15 -16.03 -17.84
CA HIS A 531 11.46 -16.81 -18.87
C HIS A 531 9.99 -17.06 -18.54
N LEU A 532 9.49 -16.55 -17.41
CA LEU A 532 8.13 -16.78 -16.93
C LEU A 532 7.20 -15.62 -17.27
N VAL A 533 5.89 -15.87 -17.19
CA VAL A 533 4.88 -14.80 -17.25
C VAL A 533 5.07 -13.89 -16.04
N GLN A 534 5.23 -12.60 -16.30
CA GLN A 534 5.53 -11.63 -15.25
C GLN A 534 4.25 -11.02 -14.70
N ILE A 535 4.01 -11.13 -13.40
CA ILE A 535 2.92 -10.43 -12.71
C ILE A 535 3.55 -9.27 -11.93
N VAL A 536 3.12 -8.04 -12.20
CA VAL A 536 3.72 -6.85 -11.60
C VAL A 536 2.65 -5.84 -11.22
N THR A 537 2.89 -5.10 -10.14
CA THR A 537 1.99 -4.02 -9.74
C THR A 537 2.13 -2.84 -10.69
N ILE A 538 1.03 -2.10 -10.94
CA ILE A 538 1.05 -0.87 -11.74
C ILE A 538 2.15 0.09 -11.25
N HIS A 539 2.30 0.26 -9.95
CA HIS A 539 3.34 1.11 -9.35
C HIS A 539 4.77 0.66 -9.69
N LYS A 540 5.04 -0.65 -9.75
CA LYS A 540 6.37 -1.18 -10.07
C LYS A 540 6.62 -1.25 -11.58
N SER A 541 5.56 -1.20 -12.39
CA SER A 541 5.65 -1.13 -13.85
C SER A 541 6.06 0.24 -14.38
N LYS A 542 6.01 1.30 -13.56
CA LYS A 542 6.41 2.65 -13.97
C LYS A 542 7.86 2.64 -14.47
N GLY A 543 8.07 3.21 -15.67
CA GLY A 543 9.36 3.26 -16.36
C GLY A 543 9.73 1.99 -17.14
N LEU A 544 9.05 0.86 -16.90
CA LEU A 544 9.28 -0.41 -17.58
C LEU A 544 8.51 -0.52 -18.90
N GLU A 545 8.95 -1.43 -19.76
CA GLU A 545 8.35 -1.69 -21.07
C GLU A 545 8.19 -3.20 -21.27
N TYR A 546 7.04 -3.60 -21.82
CA TYR A 546 6.68 -4.99 -22.04
C TYR A 546 6.06 -5.17 -23.43
N PRO A 547 6.35 -6.26 -24.16
CA PRO A 547 5.75 -6.50 -25.47
C PRO A 547 4.22 -6.67 -25.43
N LEU A 548 3.71 -7.51 -24.51
CA LEU A 548 2.29 -7.78 -24.34
C LEU A 548 1.89 -7.56 -22.87
N VAL A 549 0.81 -6.80 -22.66
CA VAL A 549 0.33 -6.43 -21.33
C VAL A 549 -1.14 -6.78 -21.14
N TRP A 550 -1.46 -7.44 -20.03
CA TRP A 550 -2.81 -7.70 -19.56
C TRP A 550 -3.18 -6.83 -18.36
N LEU A 551 -4.42 -6.33 -18.36
CA LEU A 551 -5.02 -5.49 -17.31
C LEU A 551 -6.35 -6.10 -16.84
N PRO A 552 -6.34 -7.30 -16.21
CA PRO A 552 -7.54 -8.10 -16.00
C PRO A 552 -8.59 -7.45 -15.09
N PHE A 553 -8.16 -6.59 -14.15
CA PHE A 553 -9.03 -6.04 -13.10
C PHE A 553 -9.19 -4.51 -13.17
N ILE A 554 -8.89 -3.89 -14.33
CA ILE A 554 -8.81 -2.43 -14.43
C ILE A 554 -10.14 -1.71 -14.15
N ALA A 555 -11.28 -2.38 -14.36
CA ALA A 555 -12.61 -1.83 -14.12
C ALA A 555 -13.03 -1.83 -12.64
N ARG A 556 -12.27 -2.47 -11.75
CA ARG A 556 -12.60 -2.51 -10.32
C ARG A 556 -12.49 -1.11 -9.71
N PHE A 557 -13.55 -0.67 -9.05
CA PHE A 557 -13.53 0.53 -8.21
C PHE A 557 -13.06 0.20 -6.80
N ARG A 558 -12.23 1.07 -6.22
CA ARG A 558 -11.86 1.04 -4.80
C ARG A 558 -12.18 2.42 -4.22
N LYS A 559 -13.08 2.47 -3.24
CA LYS A 559 -13.34 3.70 -2.49
C LYS A 559 -12.10 4.05 -1.67
N GLN A 560 -11.75 5.33 -1.61
CA GLN A 560 -10.63 5.81 -0.80
C GLN A 560 -11.05 5.82 0.67
N ASP A 561 -10.23 5.21 1.52
CA ASP A 561 -10.53 5.05 2.96
C ASP A 561 -10.06 6.26 3.80
N GLN A 562 -9.30 7.19 3.22
CA GLN A 562 -8.70 8.34 3.90
C GLN A 562 -9.40 9.66 3.54
N ALA A 563 -9.66 10.50 4.54
CA ALA A 563 -10.25 11.84 4.44
C ALA A 563 -9.18 12.94 4.25
N PHE A 564 -8.23 12.71 3.34
CA PHE A 564 -7.21 13.70 2.97
C PHE A 564 -7.73 14.51 1.79
N TYR A 565 -7.80 15.82 1.95
CA TYR A 565 -8.33 16.73 0.95
C TYR A 565 -7.32 17.83 0.63
N HIS A 566 -7.50 18.44 -0.52
CA HIS A 566 -6.82 19.69 -0.85
C HIS A 566 -7.85 20.80 -0.99
N ASP A 567 -7.53 21.97 -0.43
CA ASP A 567 -8.31 23.16 -0.69
C ASP A 567 -8.29 23.49 -2.18
N ARG A 568 -9.46 23.73 -2.79
CA ARG A 568 -9.58 23.89 -4.24
C ARG A 568 -8.93 25.17 -4.78
N THR A 569 -8.55 26.10 -3.90
CA THR A 569 -8.02 27.42 -4.26
C THR A 569 -6.52 27.52 -4.01
N SER A 570 -6.10 27.14 -2.80
CA SER A 570 -4.71 27.22 -2.33
C SER A 570 -3.92 25.94 -2.59
N PHE A 571 -4.61 24.85 -2.89
CA PHE A 571 -4.06 23.50 -2.99
C PHE A 571 -3.28 23.06 -1.75
N ALA A 572 -3.60 23.61 -0.58
CA ALA A 572 -3.02 23.16 0.67
C ALA A 572 -3.64 21.82 1.07
N ALA A 573 -2.81 20.89 1.54
CA ALA A 573 -3.26 19.64 2.13
C ALA A 573 -3.98 19.90 3.45
N VAL A 574 -5.20 19.38 3.56
CA VAL A 574 -6.10 19.54 4.70
C VAL A 574 -6.58 18.18 5.18
N LEU A 575 -6.54 17.99 6.50
CA LEU A 575 -7.10 16.85 7.19
C LEU A 575 -8.40 17.27 7.87
N ASP A 576 -9.49 16.60 7.51
CA ASP A 576 -10.80 16.78 8.14
C ASP A 576 -11.00 15.66 9.19
N LEU A 577 -11.20 16.03 10.45
CA LEU A 577 -11.31 15.10 11.57
C LEU A 577 -12.77 14.77 11.94
N GLY A 578 -13.75 15.33 11.23
CA GLY A 578 -15.18 15.11 11.49
C GLY A 578 -16.00 16.37 11.40
#